data_AF-A0A2U3N9I5-F1
#
_entry.id   AF-A0A2U3N9I5-F1
#
_cell.length_a   1.000
_cell.length_b   1.000
_cell.length_c   1.000
_cell.angle_alpha   90.00
_cell.angle_beta   90.00
_cell.angle_gamma   90.00
#
_symmetry.space_group_name_H-M   'P 1'
#
loop_
_entity.id
_entity.type
_entity.pdbx_description
1 polymer ?
#
loop_
_entity_poly.entity_id
_entity_poly.type
_entity_poly.pdbx_seq_one_letter_code
_entity_poly.pdbx_strand_id
1 'polypeptide(L)'
;LSASHAKLSGVRLLDVASTSLNVGGTSSRLTKVAHIADLLRRAAADPQAVAIIVSWLSGELRQRQIGVGWASLRSRPPPAPEHPTLTVAGVDAAFSEIGAVSGKGSQARRAELLNALFAAATETEQAFLVRLLGGELRQGALAGIMADAVAKAAGIPVASVQRAAMLGGDLPAVAAAALSGSAAALDAFTLRVGRPVSPMLAQTATGVADAIERHDGTTIFEAKLDGARVQIHRAGDEVTVYTRSLDDVTARLPEIVEATLALPVTDLIADAEAIALRPDRSPHRFQVTASRFGRSVDVAAAVAAQRLSVFFFDVLHRDGSDLLDAPTTDRLAALDALVPPAQRVDRLLTSDPSAAARFLDATLAAGHEGVMAKAPGAPYLAGRRGAGWLKLKPVHTLDLVVLAVEWGSGRRRGKLSNIHLGARDPATGEFVMVGKTFKGMTGAMLDWQTARFSELAVGAADEYVVNVRPEQVVEIALDGVQKSSRYPGGLALRFARVVRYRDDKGPAEADTIDAVRALY
;
A
#
# COMPACT_ATOMS: atom_id res chain seq x y z
N LEU A 1 -55.77 10.84 5.39
CA LEU A 1 -55.39 9.58 4.69
C LEU A 1 -54.98 9.99 3.28
N SER A 2 -53.73 9.98 2.83
CA SER A 2 -52.54 9.28 3.30
C SER A 2 -51.29 10.13 3.00
N ALA A 3 -50.76 10.73 4.06
CA ALA A 3 -49.36 11.11 4.13
C ALA A 3 -48.59 9.86 4.60
N SER A 4 -48.36 8.89 3.70
CA SER A 4 -47.55 7.71 4.03
C SER A 4 -46.82 7.07 2.84
N HIS A 5 -46.42 7.86 1.83
CA HIS A 5 -45.58 7.39 0.72
C HIS A 5 -44.22 8.09 0.58
N ALA A 6 -43.81 8.88 1.59
CA ALA A 6 -42.54 9.62 1.57
C ALA A 6 -41.38 8.96 2.36
N LYS A 7 -41.33 7.62 2.51
CA LYS A 7 -40.30 6.94 3.33
C LYS A 7 -39.68 5.67 2.71
N LEU A 8 -39.49 5.63 1.39
CA LEU A 8 -38.71 4.57 0.70
C LEU A 8 -37.57 5.12 -0.19
N SER A 9 -37.19 6.40 -0.04
CA SER A 9 -36.24 7.11 -0.90
C SER A 9 -34.77 6.96 -0.47
N GLY A 10 -34.28 5.72 -0.32
CA GLY A 10 -32.85 5.47 -0.12
C GLY A 10 -32.07 5.57 -1.44
N VAL A 11 -30.76 5.88 -1.37
CA VAL A 11 -29.88 5.88 -2.55
C VAL A 11 -29.87 4.48 -3.20
N ARG A 12 -30.08 4.39 -4.51
CA ARG A 12 -30.15 3.12 -5.23
C ARG A 12 -28.75 2.56 -5.47
N LEU A 13 -28.62 1.23 -5.49
CA LEU A 13 -27.36 0.58 -5.86
C LEU A 13 -26.99 0.89 -7.33
N LEU A 14 -27.98 0.94 -8.22
CA LEU A 14 -27.76 1.31 -9.63
C LEU A 14 -27.04 2.66 -9.79
N ASP A 15 -27.31 3.66 -8.95
CA ASP A 15 -26.61 4.95 -9.00
C ASP A 15 -25.11 4.80 -8.74
N VAL A 16 -24.75 3.96 -7.77
CA VAL A 16 -23.36 3.65 -7.42
C VAL A 16 -22.70 2.84 -8.53
N ALA A 17 -23.38 1.81 -9.03
CA ALA A 17 -22.87 0.93 -10.08
C ALA A 17 -22.63 1.70 -11.40
N SER A 18 -23.56 2.59 -11.77
CA SER A 18 -23.46 3.44 -12.96
C SER A 18 -22.34 4.47 -12.82
N THR A 19 -22.21 5.09 -11.63
CA THR A 19 -21.10 6.00 -11.32
C THR A 19 -19.76 5.26 -11.44
N SER A 20 -19.67 4.03 -10.92
CA SER A 20 -18.46 3.21 -11.01
C SER A 20 -18.08 2.88 -12.46
N LEU A 21 -19.07 2.54 -13.29
CA LEU A 21 -18.88 2.31 -14.72
C LEU A 21 -18.34 3.56 -15.44
N ASN A 22 -18.96 4.72 -15.20
CA ASN A 22 -18.54 5.99 -15.80
C ASN A 22 -17.12 6.40 -15.38
N VAL A 23 -16.79 6.23 -14.10
CA VAL A 23 -15.43 6.46 -13.57
C VAL A 23 -14.41 5.53 -14.21
N GLY A 24 -14.77 4.26 -14.46
CA GLY A 24 -13.95 3.28 -15.15
C GLY A 24 -13.77 3.56 -16.65
N GLY A 25 -14.76 4.21 -17.28
CA GLY A 25 -14.77 4.53 -18.72
C GLY A 25 -13.93 5.74 -19.13
N THR A 26 -13.38 6.50 -18.18
CA THR A 26 -12.57 7.70 -18.46
C THR A 26 -11.16 7.61 -17.87
N SER A 27 -10.19 8.24 -18.55
CA SER A 27 -8.82 8.43 -18.05
C SER A 27 -8.65 9.77 -17.30
N SER A 28 -9.58 10.71 -17.47
CA SER A 28 -9.49 12.06 -16.88
C SER A 28 -9.75 12.03 -15.38
N ARG A 29 -8.75 12.41 -14.57
CA ARG A 29 -8.89 12.53 -13.11
C ARG A 29 -10.04 13.48 -12.73
N LEU A 30 -10.13 14.64 -13.39
CA LEU A 30 -11.15 15.66 -13.10
C LEU A 30 -12.57 15.14 -13.37
N THR A 31 -12.75 14.37 -14.45
CA THR A 31 -14.05 13.77 -14.79
C THR A 31 -14.44 12.71 -13.77
N LYS A 32 -13.50 11.87 -13.31
CA LYS A 32 -13.76 10.90 -12.22
C LYS A 32 -14.21 11.59 -10.94
N VAL A 33 -13.50 12.64 -10.54
CA VAL A 33 -13.83 13.45 -9.36
C VAL A 33 -15.22 14.06 -9.48
N ALA A 34 -15.59 14.56 -10.66
CA ALA A 34 -16.93 15.12 -10.90
C ALA A 34 -18.04 14.07 -10.73
N HIS A 35 -17.94 12.91 -11.38
CA HIS A 35 -18.94 11.85 -11.28
C HIS A 35 -19.17 11.37 -9.84
N ILE A 36 -18.09 11.17 -9.09
CA ILE A 36 -18.18 10.74 -7.68
C ILE A 36 -18.79 11.86 -6.84
N ALA A 37 -18.36 13.12 -7.03
CA ALA A 37 -18.89 14.24 -6.27
C ALA A 37 -20.40 14.47 -6.51
N ASP A 38 -20.89 14.27 -7.74
CA ASP A 38 -22.31 14.35 -8.08
C ASP A 38 -23.12 13.27 -7.35
N LEU A 39 -22.62 12.03 -7.29
CA LEU A 39 -23.25 10.96 -6.52
C LEU A 39 -23.30 11.29 -5.03
N LEU A 40 -22.18 11.75 -4.46
CA LEU A 40 -22.11 12.10 -3.03
C LEU A 40 -23.05 13.25 -2.66
N ARG A 41 -23.18 14.27 -3.50
CA ARG A 41 -24.16 15.36 -3.30
C ARG A 41 -25.59 14.85 -3.24
N ARG A 42 -25.96 13.93 -4.14
CA ARG A 42 -27.30 13.31 -4.14
C ARG A 42 -27.54 12.43 -2.91
N ALA A 43 -26.49 11.86 -2.35
CA ALA A 43 -26.54 11.04 -1.13
C ALA A 43 -26.42 11.84 0.17
N ALA A 44 -26.12 13.15 0.13
CA ALA A 44 -25.72 13.95 1.29
C ALA A 44 -26.77 14.00 2.42
N ALA A 45 -28.05 13.82 2.10
CA ALA A 45 -29.14 13.75 3.09
C ALA A 45 -29.09 12.49 3.98
N ASP A 46 -28.32 11.46 3.59
CA ASP A 46 -28.12 10.22 4.34
C ASP A 46 -26.62 10.00 4.61
N PRO A 47 -26.11 10.43 5.78
CA PRO A 47 -24.70 10.28 6.14
C PRO A 47 -24.24 8.81 6.16
N GLN A 48 -25.14 7.86 6.45
CA GLN A 48 -24.79 6.44 6.41
C GLN A 48 -24.60 5.97 4.97
N ALA A 49 -25.48 6.37 4.06
CA ALA A 49 -25.30 6.08 2.62
C ALA A 49 -24.01 6.69 2.08
N VAL A 50 -23.67 7.92 2.46
CA VAL A 50 -22.39 8.56 2.08
C VAL A 50 -21.20 7.69 2.51
N ALA A 51 -21.15 7.27 3.77
CA ALA A 51 -20.06 6.43 4.27
C ALA A 51 -19.97 5.10 3.49
N ILE A 52 -21.10 4.44 3.24
CA ILE A 52 -21.14 3.18 2.49
C ILE A 52 -20.63 3.38 1.05
N ILE A 53 -21.10 4.42 0.35
CA ILE A 53 -20.70 4.73 -1.03
C ILE A 53 -19.20 5.00 -1.11
N VAL A 54 -18.66 5.79 -0.17
CA VAL A 54 -17.23 6.12 -0.12
C VAL A 54 -16.38 4.88 0.14
N SER A 55 -16.80 3.99 1.04
CA SER A 55 -16.14 2.71 1.28
C SER A 55 -16.13 1.88 -0.01
N TRP A 56 -17.30 1.65 -0.60
CA TRP A 56 -17.42 0.78 -1.76
C TRP A 56 -16.67 1.31 -2.96
N LEU A 57 -16.81 2.59 -3.32
CA LEU A 57 -16.09 3.18 -4.44
C LEU A 57 -14.58 3.35 -4.16
N SER A 58 -14.13 3.25 -2.91
CA SER A 58 -12.71 3.09 -2.58
C SER A 58 -12.22 1.65 -2.74
N GLY A 59 -13.12 0.70 -3.02
CA GLY A 59 -12.83 -0.72 -3.24
C GLY A 59 -12.94 -1.58 -1.99
N GLU A 60 -13.51 -1.06 -0.91
CA GLU A 60 -13.54 -1.73 0.39
C GLU A 60 -14.99 -1.96 0.86
N LEU A 61 -15.23 -3.11 1.48
CA LEU A 61 -16.44 -3.37 2.26
C LEU A 61 -16.26 -2.79 3.66
N ARG A 62 -17.31 -2.18 4.22
CA ARG A 62 -17.32 -1.74 5.62
C ARG A 62 -17.10 -2.90 6.59
N GLN A 63 -17.60 -4.09 6.22
CA GLN A 63 -17.50 -5.34 6.96
C GLN A 63 -16.12 -6.03 6.79
N ARG A 64 -15.24 -5.49 5.93
CA ARG A 64 -13.98 -6.12 5.50
C ARG A 64 -14.20 -7.49 4.86
N GLN A 65 -13.93 -8.58 5.58
CA GLN A 65 -14.10 -9.95 5.06
C GLN A 65 -15.43 -10.54 5.52
N ILE A 66 -16.28 -10.89 4.55
CA ILE A 66 -17.60 -11.51 4.79
C ILE A 66 -17.63 -13.01 4.44
N GLY A 67 -16.46 -13.63 4.22
CA GLY A 67 -16.36 -15.06 3.90
C GLY A 67 -16.81 -15.42 2.48
N VAL A 68 -16.88 -14.46 1.55
CA VAL A 68 -17.14 -14.66 0.13
C VAL A 68 -15.82 -14.67 -0.63
N GLY A 69 -15.49 -15.80 -1.26
CA GLY A 69 -14.29 -15.96 -2.09
C GLY A 69 -14.60 -15.94 -3.58
N TRP A 70 -13.56 -15.89 -4.41
CA TRP A 70 -13.69 -15.89 -5.88
C TRP A 70 -14.52 -17.07 -6.41
N ALA A 71 -14.43 -18.23 -5.76
CA ALA A 71 -15.20 -19.42 -6.09
C ALA A 71 -16.73 -19.19 -6.03
N SER A 72 -17.19 -18.41 -5.06
CA SER A 72 -18.60 -18.08 -4.85
C SER A 72 -19.15 -17.09 -5.87
N LEU A 73 -18.28 -16.42 -6.65
CA LEU A 73 -18.66 -15.40 -7.64
C LEU A 73 -18.69 -15.93 -9.08
N ARG A 74 -18.27 -17.18 -9.30
CA ARG A 74 -18.18 -17.81 -10.63
C ARG A 74 -19.54 -18.09 -11.26
N SER A 75 -20.49 -18.54 -10.46
CA SER A 75 -21.86 -18.84 -10.88
C SER A 75 -22.79 -17.77 -10.30
N ARG A 76 -23.67 -17.22 -11.13
CA ARG A 76 -24.63 -16.18 -10.74
C ARG A 76 -25.98 -16.47 -11.40
N PRO A 77 -27.10 -16.11 -10.74
CA PRO A 77 -28.41 -16.16 -11.36
C PRO A 77 -28.52 -15.12 -12.47
N PRO A 78 -29.46 -15.28 -13.42
CA PRO A 78 -29.79 -14.25 -14.40
C PRO A 78 -30.10 -12.90 -13.72
N PRO A 79 -29.72 -11.77 -14.33
CA PRO A 79 -30.00 -10.44 -13.78
C PRO A 79 -31.50 -10.12 -13.76
N ALA A 80 -31.92 -9.29 -12.82
CA ALA A 80 -33.29 -8.77 -12.76
C ALA A 80 -33.58 -7.90 -14.00
N PRO A 81 -34.73 -8.09 -14.68
CA PRO A 81 -34.93 -7.58 -16.03
C PRO A 81 -35.07 -6.06 -16.16
N GLU A 82 -35.87 -5.32 -15.35
CA GLU A 82 -36.12 -3.90 -15.71
C GLU A 82 -36.24 -2.87 -14.58
N HIS A 83 -36.30 -3.24 -13.29
CA HIS A 83 -36.40 -2.25 -12.21
C HIS A 83 -35.36 -2.44 -11.11
N PRO A 84 -34.42 -1.47 -10.93
CA PRO A 84 -33.45 -1.52 -9.84
C PRO A 84 -34.16 -1.31 -8.50
N THR A 85 -34.26 -2.37 -7.70
CA THR A 85 -34.90 -2.32 -6.39
C THR A 85 -33.91 -2.15 -5.25
N LEU A 86 -32.66 -2.56 -5.45
CA LEU A 86 -31.61 -2.55 -4.44
C LEU A 86 -31.24 -1.12 -4.02
N THR A 87 -31.12 -0.94 -2.71
CA THR A 87 -30.63 0.31 -2.10
C THR A 87 -29.25 0.08 -1.50
N VAL A 88 -28.48 1.16 -1.37
CA VAL A 88 -27.17 1.13 -0.72
C VAL A 88 -27.26 0.55 0.69
N ALA A 89 -28.18 1.05 1.51
CA ALA A 89 -28.37 0.55 2.87
C ALA A 89 -28.82 -0.93 2.91
N GLY A 90 -29.71 -1.35 2.01
CA GLY A 90 -30.20 -2.74 1.96
C GLY A 90 -29.10 -3.73 1.57
N VAL A 91 -28.22 -3.34 0.64
CA VAL A 91 -27.08 -4.17 0.23
C VAL A 91 -26.01 -4.24 1.32
N ASP A 92 -25.73 -3.13 2.02
CA ASP A 92 -24.81 -3.11 3.16
C ASP A 92 -25.31 -3.99 4.33
N ALA A 93 -26.63 -3.99 4.58
CA ALA A 93 -27.26 -4.90 5.53
C ALA A 93 -27.13 -6.37 5.09
N ALA A 94 -27.34 -6.68 3.81
CA ALA A 94 -27.15 -8.02 3.26
C ALA A 94 -25.70 -8.51 3.40
N PHE A 95 -24.70 -7.64 3.17
CA PHE A 95 -23.29 -7.98 3.42
C PHE A 95 -23.01 -8.28 4.89
N SER A 96 -23.63 -7.51 5.79
CA SER A 96 -23.53 -7.74 7.24
C SER A 96 -24.13 -9.09 7.64
N GLU A 97 -25.29 -9.46 7.08
CA GLU A 97 -25.91 -10.77 7.28
C GLU A 97 -25.01 -11.91 6.77
N ILE A 98 -24.47 -11.80 5.56
CA ILE A 98 -23.56 -12.79 4.97
C ILE A 98 -22.30 -12.97 5.84
N GLY A 99 -21.73 -11.86 6.32
CA GLY A 99 -20.53 -11.87 7.17
C GLY A 99 -20.76 -12.49 8.55
N ALA A 100 -21.95 -12.32 9.11
CA ALA A 100 -22.32 -12.87 10.43
C ALA A 100 -22.56 -14.38 10.43
N VAL A 101 -22.83 -14.98 9.26
CA VAL A 101 -23.05 -16.43 9.14
C VAL A 101 -21.81 -17.19 9.61
N SER A 102 -21.96 -18.18 10.48
CA SER A 102 -20.86 -19.01 11.00
C SER A 102 -21.33 -20.44 11.31
N GLY A 103 -20.41 -21.34 11.65
CA GLY A 103 -20.73 -22.72 12.03
C GLY A 103 -20.96 -23.70 10.87
N LYS A 104 -21.44 -24.90 11.21
CA LYS A 104 -21.69 -25.98 10.23
C LYS A 104 -22.79 -25.55 9.26
N GLY A 105 -22.54 -25.69 7.95
CA GLY A 105 -23.48 -25.26 6.91
C GLY A 105 -23.36 -23.78 6.50
N SER A 106 -22.44 -23.01 7.11
CA SER A 106 -22.27 -21.58 6.82
C SER A 106 -22.03 -21.29 5.33
N GLN A 107 -21.32 -22.16 4.63
CA GLN A 107 -21.02 -21.97 3.20
C GLN A 107 -22.27 -22.04 2.32
N ALA A 108 -23.18 -23.00 2.60
CA ALA A 108 -24.43 -23.11 1.87
C ALA A 108 -25.33 -21.88 2.14
N ARG A 109 -25.45 -21.48 3.41
CA ARG A 109 -26.25 -20.31 3.78
C ARG A 109 -25.72 -19.01 3.16
N ARG A 110 -24.39 -18.81 3.14
CA ARG A 110 -23.79 -17.65 2.45
C ARG A 110 -24.07 -17.70 0.95
N ALA A 111 -24.00 -18.87 0.32
CA ALA A 111 -24.30 -19.02 -1.10
C ALA A 111 -25.77 -18.69 -1.41
N GLU A 112 -26.73 -19.11 -0.57
CA GLU A 112 -28.14 -18.75 -0.70
C GLU A 112 -28.38 -17.24 -0.61
N LEU A 113 -27.83 -16.60 0.42
CA LEU A 113 -27.93 -15.14 0.61
C LEU A 113 -27.32 -14.37 -0.55
N LEU A 114 -26.15 -14.82 -1.01
CA LEU A 114 -25.47 -14.24 -2.16
C LEU A 114 -26.32 -14.41 -3.43
N ASN A 115 -26.87 -15.59 -3.67
CA ASN A 115 -27.74 -15.85 -4.80
C ASN A 115 -29.00 -14.97 -4.78
N ALA A 116 -29.63 -14.80 -3.62
CA ALA A 116 -30.78 -13.91 -3.46
C ALA A 116 -30.43 -12.45 -3.78
N LEU A 117 -29.28 -11.96 -3.29
CA LEU A 117 -28.78 -10.62 -3.59
C LEU A 117 -28.52 -10.42 -5.09
N PHE A 118 -27.84 -11.37 -5.74
CA PHE A 118 -27.54 -11.29 -7.17
C PHE A 118 -28.80 -11.41 -8.04
N ALA A 119 -29.78 -12.24 -7.66
CA ALA A 119 -31.04 -12.37 -8.40
C ALA A 119 -31.88 -11.09 -8.37
N ALA A 120 -31.78 -10.29 -7.29
CA ALA A 120 -32.43 -8.99 -7.18
C ALA A 120 -31.69 -7.85 -7.90
N ALA A 121 -30.44 -8.08 -8.32
CA ALA A 121 -29.59 -7.09 -8.97
C ALA A 121 -29.78 -7.09 -10.50
N THR A 122 -29.85 -5.90 -11.08
CA THR A 122 -29.75 -5.70 -12.54
C THR A 122 -28.35 -6.09 -13.05
N GLU A 123 -28.16 -6.21 -14.36
CA GLU A 123 -26.86 -6.58 -14.95
C GLU A 123 -25.72 -5.63 -14.51
N THR A 124 -25.99 -4.32 -14.53
CA THR A 124 -25.01 -3.30 -14.13
C THR A 124 -24.65 -3.43 -12.64
N GLU A 125 -25.65 -3.69 -11.79
CA GLU A 125 -25.45 -3.91 -10.35
C GLU A 125 -24.69 -5.21 -10.08
N GLN A 126 -25.01 -6.32 -10.77
CA GLN A 126 -24.26 -7.57 -10.64
C GLN A 126 -22.79 -7.38 -11.02
N ALA A 127 -22.51 -6.68 -12.14
CA ALA A 127 -21.15 -6.40 -12.57
C ALA A 127 -20.36 -5.59 -11.53
N PHE A 128 -21.00 -4.61 -10.89
CA PHE A 128 -20.42 -3.85 -9.79
C PHE A 128 -20.16 -4.73 -8.56
N LEU A 129 -21.15 -5.50 -8.10
CA LEU A 129 -21.05 -6.36 -6.92
C LEU A 129 -19.94 -7.40 -7.07
N VAL A 130 -19.80 -8.03 -8.24
CA VAL A 130 -18.70 -8.98 -8.51
C VAL A 130 -17.34 -8.32 -8.32
N ARG A 131 -17.16 -7.11 -8.85
CA ARG A 131 -15.89 -6.39 -8.75
C ARG A 131 -15.60 -5.93 -7.32
N LEU A 132 -16.62 -5.47 -6.61
CA LEU A 132 -16.51 -5.05 -5.21
C LEU A 132 -16.15 -6.24 -4.30
N LEU A 133 -16.93 -7.33 -4.37
CA LEU A 133 -16.70 -8.55 -3.59
C LEU A 133 -15.40 -9.27 -3.98
N GLY A 134 -14.96 -9.12 -5.22
CA GLY A 134 -13.65 -9.59 -5.68
C GLY A 134 -12.48 -8.74 -5.19
N GLY A 135 -12.71 -7.62 -4.50
CA GLY A 135 -11.68 -6.71 -4.00
C GLY A 135 -11.01 -5.87 -5.08
N GLU A 136 -11.57 -5.82 -6.29
CA GLU A 136 -10.96 -5.16 -7.45
C GLU A 136 -12.01 -4.43 -8.30
N LEU A 137 -12.44 -3.24 -7.85
CA LEU A 137 -13.33 -2.38 -8.64
C LEU A 137 -12.75 -1.97 -9.99
N ARG A 138 -11.42 -1.83 -10.08
CA ARG A 138 -10.66 -1.48 -11.30
C ARG A 138 -11.11 -0.17 -11.99
N GLN A 139 -11.78 0.72 -11.28
CA GLN A 139 -12.26 2.00 -11.81
C GLN A 139 -11.18 3.11 -11.81
N GLY A 140 -10.04 2.87 -11.17
CA GLY A 140 -8.93 3.83 -11.11
C GLY A 140 -9.29 5.11 -10.35
N ALA A 141 -10.16 5.01 -9.34
CA ALA A 141 -10.50 6.06 -8.38
C ALA A 141 -10.19 5.55 -6.96
N LEU A 142 -8.91 5.59 -6.59
CA LEU A 142 -8.44 5.19 -5.26
C LEU A 142 -8.69 6.31 -4.23
N ALA A 143 -8.30 6.10 -2.98
CA ALA A 143 -8.48 7.04 -1.86
C ALA A 143 -8.14 8.51 -2.20
N GLY A 144 -7.08 8.76 -2.99
CA GLY A 144 -6.72 10.11 -3.41
C GLY A 144 -7.73 10.79 -4.34
N ILE A 145 -8.40 10.06 -5.24
CA ILE A 145 -9.49 10.61 -6.07
C ILE A 145 -10.77 10.75 -5.23
N MET A 146 -11.00 9.80 -4.32
CA MET A 146 -12.15 9.85 -3.41
C MET A 146 -12.09 11.09 -2.49
N ALA A 147 -10.93 11.41 -1.92
CA ALA A 147 -10.74 12.61 -1.11
C ALA A 147 -11.01 13.91 -1.90
N ASP A 148 -10.53 13.99 -3.16
CA ASP A 148 -10.85 15.12 -4.05
C ASP A 148 -12.36 15.22 -4.32
N ALA A 149 -13.03 14.09 -4.51
CA ALA A 149 -14.46 14.04 -4.78
C ALA A 149 -15.29 14.45 -3.55
N VAL A 150 -14.92 13.99 -2.35
CA VAL A 150 -15.52 14.42 -1.08
C VAL A 150 -15.34 15.93 -0.89
N ALA A 151 -14.12 16.44 -1.09
CA ALA A 151 -13.83 17.87 -1.00
C ALA A 151 -14.68 18.70 -1.99
N LYS A 152 -14.77 18.25 -3.25
CA LYS A 152 -15.61 18.88 -4.28
C LYS A 152 -17.11 18.79 -3.96
N ALA A 153 -17.57 17.70 -3.34
CA ALA A 153 -18.97 17.50 -2.99
C ALA A 153 -19.39 18.39 -1.82
N ALA A 154 -18.55 18.50 -0.80
CA ALA A 154 -18.76 19.31 0.40
C ALA A 154 -18.39 20.80 0.22
N GLY A 155 -17.66 21.17 -0.84
CA GLY A 155 -17.25 22.55 -1.09
C GLY A 155 -16.15 23.04 -0.12
N ILE A 156 -15.28 22.14 0.35
CA ILE A 156 -14.22 22.45 1.32
C ILE A 156 -12.83 22.12 0.75
N PRO A 157 -11.74 22.71 1.29
CA PRO A 157 -10.40 22.40 0.82
C PRO A 157 -10.06 20.91 0.93
N VAL A 158 -9.48 20.34 -0.12
CA VAL A 158 -9.06 18.93 -0.13
C VAL A 158 -8.06 18.60 0.97
N ALA A 159 -7.22 19.58 1.35
CA ALA A 159 -6.28 19.45 2.45
C ALA A 159 -6.97 19.13 3.78
N SER A 160 -8.14 19.74 4.05
CA SER A 160 -8.92 19.51 5.28
C SER A 160 -9.51 18.10 5.30
N VAL A 161 -10.10 17.64 4.18
CA VAL A 161 -10.61 16.26 4.05
C VAL A 161 -9.48 15.25 4.23
N GLN A 162 -8.36 15.48 3.56
CA GLN A 162 -7.19 14.60 3.65
C GLN A 162 -6.65 14.57 5.08
N ARG A 163 -6.59 15.71 5.78
CA ARG A 163 -6.15 15.77 7.18
C ARG A 163 -7.11 15.03 8.11
N ALA A 164 -8.42 15.23 7.98
CA ALA A 164 -9.41 14.52 8.79
C ALA A 164 -9.37 13.01 8.53
N ALA A 165 -9.26 12.58 7.27
CA ALA A 165 -9.17 11.16 6.90
C ALA A 165 -7.87 10.53 7.40
N MET A 166 -6.81 11.31 7.46
CA MET A 166 -5.51 10.93 7.99
C MET A 166 -5.55 10.71 9.50
N LEU A 167 -6.08 11.69 10.26
CA LEU A 167 -6.18 11.63 11.73
C LEU A 167 -7.25 10.64 12.19
N GLY A 168 -8.35 10.55 11.46
CA GLY A 168 -9.41 9.58 11.69
C GLY A 168 -9.11 8.20 11.10
N GLY A 169 -8.18 8.01 10.19
CA GLY A 169 -8.00 6.70 9.52
C GLY A 169 -9.29 6.11 8.90
N ASP A 170 -10.30 6.95 8.62
CA ASP A 170 -11.64 6.54 8.18
C ASP A 170 -12.21 7.62 7.23
N LEU A 171 -11.86 7.51 5.95
CA LEU A 171 -12.37 8.41 4.91
C LEU A 171 -13.91 8.35 4.78
N PRO A 172 -14.58 7.18 4.85
CA PRO A 172 -16.04 7.11 4.94
C PRO A 172 -16.67 7.98 6.03
N ALA A 173 -16.19 7.91 7.27
CA ALA A 173 -16.72 8.73 8.36
C ALA A 173 -16.47 10.23 8.13
N VAL A 174 -15.30 10.58 7.60
CA VAL A 174 -14.95 11.96 7.25
C VAL A 174 -15.85 12.50 6.16
N ALA A 175 -16.15 11.70 5.13
CA ALA A 175 -17.07 12.09 4.09
C ALA A 175 -18.48 12.33 4.64
N ALA A 176 -18.98 11.42 5.47
CA ALA A 176 -20.28 11.59 6.11
C ALA A 176 -20.35 12.89 6.93
N ALA A 177 -19.31 13.19 7.72
CA ALA A 177 -19.22 14.44 8.49
C ALA A 177 -19.11 15.68 7.58
N ALA A 178 -18.28 15.63 6.54
CA ALA A 178 -18.07 16.74 5.61
C ALA A 178 -19.34 17.11 4.80
N LEU A 179 -20.16 16.10 4.44
CA LEU A 179 -21.36 16.28 3.64
C LEU A 179 -22.62 16.59 4.46
N SER A 180 -22.62 16.28 5.76
CA SER A 180 -23.75 16.55 6.66
C SER A 180 -23.56 17.76 7.57
N GLY A 181 -22.31 18.19 7.77
CA GLY A 181 -21.94 19.33 8.62
C GLY A 181 -21.27 20.46 7.85
N SER A 182 -20.77 21.45 8.59
CA SER A 182 -19.88 22.48 8.06
C SER A 182 -18.43 22.01 8.02
N ALA A 183 -17.51 22.80 7.45
CA ALA A 183 -16.08 22.50 7.50
C ALA A 183 -15.56 22.22 8.93
N ALA A 184 -16.16 22.85 9.94
CA ALA A 184 -15.81 22.64 11.35
C ALA A 184 -16.15 21.23 11.88
N ALA A 185 -17.03 20.48 11.22
CA ALA A 185 -17.29 19.08 11.56
C ALA A 185 -16.02 18.22 11.40
N LEU A 186 -15.06 18.67 10.59
CA LEU A 186 -13.78 17.99 10.41
C LEU A 186 -12.81 18.16 11.59
N ASP A 187 -13.03 19.18 12.44
CA ASP A 187 -12.17 19.43 13.62
C ASP A 187 -12.33 18.34 14.69
N ALA A 188 -13.43 17.57 14.63
CA ALA A 188 -13.64 16.40 15.51
C ALA A 188 -12.69 15.23 15.20
N PHE A 189 -12.05 15.21 14.02
CA PHE A 189 -11.09 14.20 13.62
C PHE A 189 -9.70 14.60 14.06
N THR A 190 -9.45 14.45 15.35
CA THR A 190 -8.15 14.68 15.98
C THR A 190 -7.31 13.40 16.05
N LEU A 191 -6.03 13.56 16.34
CA LEU A 191 -5.17 12.46 16.71
C LEU A 191 -5.69 11.80 18.01
N ARG A 192 -5.72 10.47 18.05
CA ARG A 192 -6.13 9.72 19.24
C ARG A 192 -5.21 8.53 19.46
N VAL A 193 -4.71 8.39 20.68
CA VAL A 193 -3.95 7.20 21.09
C VAL A 193 -4.83 5.95 20.92
N GLY A 194 -4.22 4.83 20.50
CA GLY A 194 -4.91 3.59 20.14
C GLY A 194 -5.58 3.58 18.75
N ARG A 195 -5.61 4.71 18.02
CA ARG A 195 -6.11 4.76 16.64
C ARG A 195 -4.94 4.99 15.67
N PRO A 196 -4.53 3.99 14.86
CA PRO A 196 -3.39 4.14 13.98
C PRO A 196 -3.63 5.20 12.91
N VAL A 197 -2.56 5.93 12.61
CA VAL A 197 -2.49 6.97 11.59
C VAL A 197 -1.69 6.47 10.40
N SER A 198 -2.16 6.77 9.19
CA SER A 198 -1.45 6.38 7.97
C SER A 198 0.00 6.88 7.97
N PRO A 199 1.00 6.04 7.71
CA PRO A 199 2.40 6.45 7.78
C PRO A 199 2.75 7.52 6.74
N MET A 200 3.53 8.54 7.12
CA MET A 200 4.17 9.45 6.15
C MET A 200 5.14 8.65 5.25
N LEU A 201 5.10 8.90 3.95
CA LEU A 201 5.89 8.20 2.94
C LEU A 201 6.98 9.11 2.36
N ALA A 202 8.09 8.52 1.94
CA ALA A 202 9.19 9.25 1.31
C ALA A 202 9.16 9.17 -0.22
N GLN A 203 9.59 10.25 -0.87
CA GLN A 203 10.01 10.25 -2.27
C GLN A 203 11.43 9.67 -2.40
N THR A 204 11.88 9.41 -3.62
CA THR A 204 13.29 9.03 -3.88
C THR A 204 14.07 10.29 -4.23
N ALA A 205 15.29 10.40 -3.73
CA ALA A 205 16.31 11.33 -4.21
C ALA A 205 17.40 10.56 -4.97
N THR A 206 18.06 11.21 -5.92
CA THR A 206 19.10 10.59 -6.75
C THR A 206 20.45 10.49 -6.03
N GLY A 207 20.68 11.33 -5.01
CA GLY A 207 21.90 11.36 -4.21
C GLY A 207 21.80 12.39 -3.08
N VAL A 208 22.80 12.40 -2.19
CA VAL A 208 22.78 13.28 -1.00
C VAL A 208 22.75 14.77 -1.36
N ALA A 209 23.39 15.15 -2.46
CA ALA A 209 23.37 16.53 -2.98
C ALA A 209 21.98 16.94 -3.47
N ASP A 210 21.29 16.09 -4.24
CA ASP A 210 19.89 16.29 -4.68
C ASP A 210 18.96 16.44 -3.46
N ALA A 211 19.16 15.64 -2.41
CA ALA A 211 18.37 15.76 -1.19
C ALA A 211 18.59 17.11 -0.47
N ILE A 212 19.85 17.56 -0.36
CA ILE A 212 20.21 18.86 0.24
C ILE A 212 19.59 20.01 -0.56
N GLU A 213 19.74 19.99 -1.89
CA GLU A 213 19.18 21.00 -2.78
C GLU A 213 17.65 21.08 -2.65
N ARG A 214 16.96 19.94 -2.66
CA ARG A 214 15.49 19.86 -2.54
C ARG A 214 14.94 20.26 -1.17
N HIS A 215 15.78 20.34 -0.15
CA HIS A 215 15.45 20.84 1.18
C HIS A 215 15.93 22.28 1.40
N ASP A 216 16.44 22.94 0.36
CA ASP A 216 16.99 24.29 0.41
C ASP A 216 18.16 24.42 1.42
N GLY A 217 19.00 23.38 1.49
CA GLY A 217 20.22 23.35 2.29
C GLY A 217 20.18 22.32 3.42
N THR A 218 20.26 22.80 4.67
CA THR A 218 20.43 21.95 5.85
C THR A 218 19.40 20.82 5.91
N THR A 219 19.88 19.58 6.01
CA THR A 219 19.07 18.37 5.95
C THR A 219 19.41 17.43 7.09
N ILE A 220 18.40 16.75 7.63
CA ILE A 220 18.57 15.68 8.61
C ILE A 220 18.66 14.35 7.85
N PHE A 221 19.81 13.71 7.89
CA PHE A 221 20.00 12.35 7.38
C PHE A 221 19.87 11.36 8.54
N GLU A 222 19.01 10.36 8.41
CA GLU A 222 18.87 9.24 9.36
C GLU A 222 19.22 7.93 8.68
N ALA A 223 19.75 6.97 9.44
CA ALA A 223 20.00 5.63 8.93
C ALA A 223 18.68 4.98 8.46
N LYS A 224 18.63 4.54 7.20
CA LYS A 224 17.49 3.83 6.63
C LYS A 224 17.65 2.34 6.89
N LEU A 225 17.08 1.88 8.00
CA LEU A 225 17.21 0.50 8.45
C LEU A 225 16.46 -0.49 7.53
N ASP A 226 16.98 -1.73 7.39
CA ASP A 226 16.31 -2.86 6.70
C ASP A 226 15.40 -3.62 7.68
N GLY A 227 14.41 -2.92 8.22
CA GLY A 227 13.49 -3.44 9.21
C GLY A 227 12.05 -3.46 8.72
N ALA A 228 11.14 -3.65 9.68
CA ALA A 228 9.72 -3.48 9.49
C ALA A 228 9.23 -2.26 10.27
N ARG A 229 8.80 -1.22 9.56
CA ARG A 229 8.13 -0.06 10.17
C ARG A 229 6.94 -0.48 11.01
N VAL A 230 6.93 0.03 12.24
CA VAL A 230 5.83 -0.06 13.18
C VAL A 230 5.43 1.33 13.66
N GLN A 231 4.14 1.51 13.91
CA GLN A 231 3.61 2.67 14.63
C GLN A 231 3.14 2.19 16.00
N ILE A 232 3.66 2.82 17.04
CA ILE A 232 3.49 2.41 18.42
C ILE A 232 2.64 3.44 19.13
N HIS A 233 1.55 2.98 19.75
CA HIS A 233 0.70 3.79 20.60
C HIS A 233 0.84 3.30 22.04
N ARG A 234 0.88 4.22 22.99
CA ARG A 234 0.83 3.92 24.43
C ARG A 234 -0.20 4.81 25.09
N ALA A 235 -1.10 4.22 25.88
CA ALA A 235 -2.02 4.90 26.79
C ALA A 235 -1.86 4.29 28.19
N GLY A 236 -1.13 4.95 29.07
CA GLY A 236 -0.78 4.40 30.39
C GLY A 236 0.05 3.12 30.25
N ASP A 237 -0.50 2.00 30.70
CA ASP A 237 0.13 0.68 30.65
C ASP A 237 -0.29 -0.15 29.41
N GLU A 238 -1.18 0.38 28.58
CA GLU A 238 -1.60 -0.28 27.34
C GLU A 238 -0.72 0.21 26.18
N VAL A 239 -0.05 -0.73 25.51
CA VAL A 239 0.71 -0.48 24.28
C VAL A 239 0.07 -1.26 23.14
N THR A 240 -0.15 -0.58 22.01
CA THR A 240 -0.50 -1.22 20.75
C THR A 240 0.53 -0.92 19.67
N VAL A 241 0.80 -1.91 18.83
CA VAL A 241 1.81 -1.85 17.78
C VAL A 241 1.15 -2.19 16.45
N TYR A 242 1.24 -1.28 15.48
CA TYR A 242 0.64 -1.43 14.16
C TYR A 242 1.73 -1.53 13.09
N THR A 243 1.53 -2.39 12.08
CA THR A 243 2.41 -2.43 10.92
C THR A 243 2.26 -1.20 10.04
N ARG A 244 3.10 -1.11 9.01
CA ARG A 244 2.91 -0.17 7.89
C ARG A 244 1.52 -0.23 7.24
N SER A 245 0.88 -1.40 7.18
CA SER A 245 -0.50 -1.59 6.67
C SER A 245 -1.56 -1.37 7.74
N LEU A 246 -1.16 -0.91 8.92
CA LEU A 246 -1.99 -0.65 10.09
C LEU A 246 -2.62 -1.92 10.70
N ASP A 247 -2.03 -3.08 10.44
CA ASP A 247 -2.42 -4.32 11.10
C ASP A 247 -1.88 -4.36 12.53
N ASP A 248 -2.73 -4.69 13.50
CA ASP A 248 -2.32 -4.85 14.90
C ASP A 248 -1.43 -6.09 15.06
N VAL A 249 -0.18 -5.87 15.47
CA VAL A 249 0.86 -6.89 15.73
C VAL A 249 1.25 -6.99 17.21
N THR A 250 0.53 -6.31 18.10
CA THR A 250 0.89 -6.14 19.52
C THR A 250 1.26 -7.46 20.20
N ALA A 251 0.37 -8.46 20.14
CA ALA A 251 0.56 -9.76 20.78
C ALA A 251 1.77 -10.56 20.25
N ARG A 252 2.30 -10.22 19.07
CA ARG A 252 3.42 -10.93 18.42
C ARG A 252 4.79 -10.35 18.81
N LEU A 253 4.81 -9.12 19.32
CA LEU A 253 6.01 -8.32 19.53
C LEU A 253 6.12 -7.82 20.98
N PRO A 254 6.05 -8.70 21.99
CA PRO A 254 6.10 -8.32 23.40
C PRO A 254 7.37 -7.54 23.76
N GLU A 255 8.50 -7.81 23.09
CA GLU A 255 9.75 -7.07 23.33
C GLU A 255 9.66 -5.59 22.94
N ILE A 256 8.79 -5.23 22.00
CA ILE A 256 8.54 -3.83 21.60
C ILE A 256 7.64 -3.17 22.64
N VAL A 257 6.61 -3.89 23.12
CA VAL A 257 5.74 -3.44 24.20
C VAL A 257 6.56 -3.13 25.47
N GLU A 258 7.43 -4.06 25.87
CA GLU A 258 8.37 -3.87 26.99
C GLU A 258 9.24 -2.62 26.82
N ALA A 259 9.86 -2.45 25.65
CA ALA A 259 10.72 -1.30 25.36
C ALA A 259 9.95 0.03 25.41
N THR A 260 8.71 0.06 24.95
CA THR A 260 7.85 1.25 24.98
C THR A 260 7.35 1.58 26.39
N LEU A 261 6.99 0.58 27.19
CA LEU A 261 6.57 0.78 28.58
C LEU A 261 7.70 1.33 29.46
N ALA A 262 8.95 1.03 29.13
CA ALA A 262 10.13 1.55 29.81
C ALA A 262 10.40 3.05 29.54
N LEU A 263 9.73 3.66 28.54
CA LEU A 263 9.90 5.08 28.25
C LEU A 263 9.21 5.96 29.32
N PRO A 264 9.78 7.13 29.67
CA PRO A 264 9.22 8.05 30.66
C PRO A 264 8.09 8.91 30.05
N VAL A 265 7.00 8.27 29.63
CA VAL A 265 5.82 8.89 28.98
C VAL A 265 4.57 8.09 29.34
N THR A 266 3.41 8.74 29.41
CA THR A 266 2.13 8.05 29.68
C THR A 266 1.34 7.86 28.39
N ASP A 267 1.29 8.90 27.55
CA ASP A 267 0.60 8.88 26.26
C ASP A 267 1.58 9.12 25.12
N LEU A 268 1.67 8.18 24.18
CA LEU A 268 2.64 8.23 23.07
C LEU A 268 1.99 7.78 21.76
N ILE A 269 2.35 8.47 20.69
CA ILE A 269 2.26 7.93 19.33
C ILE A 269 3.62 8.15 18.67
N ALA A 270 4.31 7.09 18.30
CA ALA A 270 5.64 7.15 17.72
C ALA A 270 5.79 6.21 16.53
N ASP A 271 6.59 6.63 15.56
CA ASP A 271 7.02 5.75 14.47
C ASP A 271 8.41 5.18 14.80
N ALA A 272 8.55 3.87 14.55
CA ALA A 272 9.79 3.15 14.76
C ALA A 272 10.01 2.08 13.70
N GLU A 273 11.24 1.58 13.64
CA GLU A 273 11.59 0.40 12.85
C GLU A 273 11.89 -0.77 13.79
N ALA A 274 11.20 -1.89 13.60
CA ALA A 274 11.51 -3.14 14.27
C ALA A 274 12.49 -3.95 13.41
N ILE A 275 13.58 -4.46 13.99
CA ILE A 275 14.63 -5.14 13.23
C ILE A 275 15.28 -6.28 14.00
N ALA A 276 15.51 -7.40 13.32
CA ALA A 276 16.33 -8.48 13.83
C ALA A 276 17.81 -8.12 13.63
N LEU A 277 18.60 -8.08 14.71
CA LEU A 277 20.03 -7.81 14.66
C LEU A 277 20.84 -9.07 14.95
N ARG A 278 22.00 -9.18 14.30
CA ARG A 278 23.03 -10.17 14.59
C ARG A 278 23.79 -9.77 15.88
N PRO A 279 24.60 -10.67 16.47
CA PRO A 279 25.42 -10.34 17.65
C PRO A 279 26.36 -9.14 17.46
N ASP A 280 26.82 -8.89 16.23
CA ASP A 280 27.66 -7.74 15.87
C ASP A 280 26.86 -6.44 15.62
N ARG A 281 25.55 -6.46 15.88
CA ARG A 281 24.57 -5.39 15.64
C ARG A 281 24.26 -5.07 14.18
N SER A 282 24.84 -5.79 13.21
CA SER A 282 24.41 -5.69 11.82
C SER A 282 23.00 -6.27 11.65
N PRO A 283 22.20 -5.78 10.70
CA PRO A 283 20.84 -6.28 10.51
C PRO A 283 20.84 -7.66 9.86
N HIS A 284 20.03 -8.59 10.39
CA HIS A 284 19.65 -9.77 9.62
C HIS A 284 18.90 -9.35 8.35
N ARG A 285 18.83 -10.24 7.36
CA ARG A 285 18.01 -10.02 6.17
C ARG A 285 16.56 -9.77 6.57
N PHE A 286 15.88 -8.85 5.87
CA PHE A 286 14.48 -8.52 6.12
C PHE A 286 13.54 -9.71 6.39
N GLN A 287 13.70 -10.85 5.72
CA GLN A 287 12.81 -12.01 5.92
C GLN A 287 12.86 -12.57 7.35
N VAL A 288 14.00 -12.46 8.02
CA VAL A 288 14.15 -12.86 9.42
C VAL A 288 13.28 -11.96 10.29
N THR A 289 13.39 -10.63 10.12
CA THR A 289 12.50 -9.65 10.75
C THR A 289 11.04 -9.93 10.42
N ALA A 290 10.69 -10.07 9.13
CA ALA A 290 9.32 -10.25 8.66
C ALA A 290 8.67 -11.55 9.19
N SER A 291 9.45 -12.60 9.45
CA SER A 291 8.94 -13.85 10.00
C SER A 291 8.27 -13.67 11.38
N ARG A 292 8.76 -12.72 12.19
CA ARG A 292 8.18 -12.37 13.49
C ARG A 292 6.81 -11.69 13.40
N PHE A 293 6.49 -11.12 12.24
CA PHE A 293 5.19 -10.52 11.95
C PHE A 293 4.16 -11.54 11.42
N GLY A 294 4.57 -12.79 11.12
CA GLY A 294 3.65 -13.86 10.73
C GLY A 294 2.70 -14.29 11.86
N ARG A 295 1.74 -15.17 11.55
CA ARG A 295 0.98 -15.86 12.61
C ARG A 295 1.93 -16.83 13.32
N SER A 296 2.14 -16.65 14.63
CA SER A 296 2.86 -17.60 15.48
C SER A 296 1.92 -18.22 16.49
N VAL A 297 2.04 -19.54 16.71
CA VAL A 297 1.31 -20.28 17.76
C VAL A 297 2.07 -20.20 19.09
N ASP A 298 3.39 -20.02 19.05
CA ASP A 298 4.26 -19.85 20.22
C ASP A 298 5.12 -18.58 20.07
N VAL A 299 4.69 -17.51 20.74
CA VAL A 299 5.39 -16.22 20.69
C VAL A 299 6.67 -16.26 21.51
N ALA A 300 6.71 -16.98 22.64
CA ALA A 300 7.86 -17.04 23.52
C ALA A 300 9.05 -17.74 22.82
N ALA A 301 8.80 -18.87 22.15
CA ALA A 301 9.81 -19.54 21.36
C ALA A 301 10.32 -18.67 20.21
N ALA A 302 9.44 -17.91 19.55
CA ALA A 302 9.82 -17.00 18.48
C ALA A 302 10.72 -15.84 18.97
N VAL A 303 10.44 -15.30 20.16
CA VAL A 303 11.28 -14.28 20.81
C VAL A 303 12.65 -14.87 21.19
N ALA A 304 12.68 -16.07 21.78
CA ALA A 304 13.92 -16.73 22.17
C ALA A 304 14.80 -17.06 20.95
N ALA A 305 14.19 -17.48 19.84
CA ALA A 305 14.90 -17.77 18.60
C ALA A 305 15.44 -16.51 17.93
N GLN A 306 14.65 -15.41 17.93
CA GLN A 306 15.04 -14.18 17.28
C GLN A 306 14.32 -12.97 17.89
N ARG A 307 14.88 -12.34 18.93
CA ARG A 307 14.37 -11.09 19.49
C ARG A 307 14.53 -9.94 18.49
N LEU A 308 13.51 -9.07 18.40
CA LEU A 308 13.61 -7.83 17.63
C LEU A 308 14.12 -6.68 18.50
N SER A 309 14.88 -5.78 17.87
CA SER A 309 15.20 -4.46 18.40
C SER A 309 14.24 -3.43 17.81
N VAL A 310 13.98 -2.34 18.53
CA VAL A 310 13.14 -1.22 18.07
C VAL A 310 13.97 0.06 18.02
N PHE A 311 13.86 0.78 16.90
CA PHE A 311 14.55 2.05 16.67
C PHE A 311 13.55 3.13 16.30
N PHE A 312 13.30 4.06 17.21
CA PHE A 312 12.37 5.16 16.99
C PHE A 312 13.00 6.24 16.10
N PHE A 313 12.17 6.81 15.23
CA PHE A 313 12.61 7.85 14.29
C PHE A 313 11.64 9.03 14.14
N ASP A 314 10.45 8.97 14.74
CA ASP A 314 9.55 10.13 14.83
C ASP A 314 8.57 9.98 16.00
N VAL A 315 8.01 11.09 16.47
CA VAL A 315 6.99 11.16 17.52
C VAL A 315 5.88 12.11 17.09
N LEU A 316 4.64 11.62 17.14
CA LEU A 316 3.45 12.32 16.68
C LEU A 316 2.61 12.85 17.85
N HIS A 317 2.69 12.19 19.00
CA HIS A 317 2.00 12.59 20.23
C HIS A 317 2.85 12.28 21.44
N ARG A 318 2.83 13.17 22.44
CA ARG A 318 3.43 12.94 23.76
C ARG A 318 2.60 13.66 24.84
N ASP A 319 2.09 12.91 25.82
CA ASP A 319 1.44 13.43 27.04
C ASP A 319 0.50 14.63 26.80
N GLY A 320 -0.50 14.45 25.93
CA GLY A 320 -1.49 15.49 25.61
C GLY A 320 -1.04 16.52 24.56
N SER A 321 0.20 16.46 24.08
CA SER A 321 0.72 17.34 23.03
C SER A 321 0.80 16.63 21.68
N ASP A 322 -0.01 17.11 20.72
CA ASP A 322 0.07 16.69 19.32
C ASP A 322 1.23 17.41 18.62
N LEU A 323 2.10 16.63 17.96
CA LEU A 323 3.33 17.12 17.34
C LEU A 323 3.31 17.02 15.80
N LEU A 324 2.23 16.55 15.18
CA LEU A 324 2.19 16.36 13.72
C LEU A 324 2.49 17.64 12.93
N ASP A 325 2.02 18.78 13.41
CA ASP A 325 2.23 20.07 12.74
C ASP A 325 3.56 20.72 13.11
N ALA A 326 4.26 20.19 14.11
CA ALA A 326 5.56 20.72 14.53
C ALA A 326 6.64 20.39 13.48
N PRO A 327 7.65 21.27 13.32
CA PRO A 327 8.85 21.00 12.54
C PRO A 327 9.51 19.66 12.90
N THR A 328 10.17 19.03 11.93
CA THR A 328 10.87 17.75 12.16
C THR A 328 11.93 17.88 13.25
N THR A 329 12.61 19.02 13.37
CA THR A 329 13.54 19.30 14.47
C THR A 329 12.90 19.19 15.84
N ASP A 330 11.69 19.70 15.99
CA ASP A 330 11.00 19.79 17.28
C ASP A 330 10.47 18.41 17.69
N ARG A 331 9.96 17.64 16.71
CA ARG A 331 9.59 16.24 16.92
C ARG A 331 10.79 15.41 17.31
N LEU A 332 11.93 15.56 16.64
CA LEU A 332 13.15 14.83 16.99
C LEU A 332 13.72 15.23 18.35
N ALA A 333 13.63 16.50 18.74
CA ALA A 333 14.01 16.94 20.08
C ALA A 333 13.10 16.33 21.16
N ALA A 334 11.78 16.29 20.91
CA ALA A 334 10.83 15.62 21.79
C ALA A 334 11.12 14.12 21.91
N LEU A 335 11.44 13.44 20.79
CA LEU A 335 11.86 12.05 20.75
C LEU A 335 13.15 11.82 21.57
N ASP A 336 14.12 12.72 21.44
CA ASP A 336 15.42 12.62 22.11
C ASP A 336 15.35 12.83 23.62
N ALA A 337 14.36 13.57 24.10
CA ALA A 337 14.10 13.69 25.52
C ALA A 337 13.46 12.42 26.13
N LEU A 338 12.93 11.52 25.28
CA LEU A 338 12.14 10.35 25.70
C LEU A 338 12.91 9.03 25.53
N VAL A 339 13.43 8.79 24.34
CA VAL A 339 13.95 7.48 23.91
C VAL A 339 15.43 7.40 24.23
N PRO A 340 15.99 6.32 24.78
CA PRO A 340 17.43 6.22 25.01
C PRO A 340 18.22 6.15 23.68
N PRO A 341 19.47 6.66 23.59
CA PRO A 341 20.24 6.67 22.34
C PRO A 341 20.33 5.31 21.63
N ALA A 342 20.42 4.21 22.38
CA ALA A 342 20.50 2.86 21.84
C ALA A 342 19.23 2.37 21.09
N GLN A 343 18.11 3.08 21.22
CA GLN A 343 16.82 2.81 20.57
C GLN A 343 16.44 3.92 19.59
N ARG A 344 17.36 4.82 19.22
CA ARG A 344 17.13 5.85 18.20
C ARG A 344 17.79 5.44 16.91
N VAL A 345 17.24 5.86 15.78
CA VAL A 345 18.01 5.81 14.53
C VAL A 345 19.18 6.78 14.61
N ASP A 346 20.34 6.37 14.08
CA ASP A 346 21.48 7.26 13.94
C ASP A 346 21.13 8.42 13.01
N ARG A 347 21.61 9.62 13.33
CA ARG A 347 21.27 10.83 12.57
C ARG A 347 22.46 11.79 12.39
N LEU A 348 22.43 12.54 11.31
CA LEU A 348 23.34 13.63 10.96
C LEU A 348 22.56 14.83 10.44
N LEU A 349 22.67 15.98 11.09
CA LEU A 349 22.19 17.27 10.55
C LEU A 349 23.34 17.96 9.83
N THR A 350 23.22 18.18 8.52
CA THR A 350 24.28 18.81 7.73
C THR A 350 23.75 19.49 6.48
N SER A 351 24.47 20.50 6.00
CA SER A 351 24.36 21.06 4.65
C SER A 351 25.55 20.66 3.76
N ASP A 352 26.56 19.98 4.30
CA ASP A 352 27.74 19.49 3.56
C ASP A 352 27.45 18.14 2.88
N PRO A 353 27.44 18.07 1.53
CA PRO A 353 27.26 16.82 0.80
C PRO A 353 28.33 15.77 1.10
N SER A 354 29.57 16.19 1.43
CA SER A 354 30.66 15.26 1.74
C SER A 354 30.43 14.55 3.08
N ALA A 355 29.98 15.28 4.10
CA ALA A 355 29.55 14.68 5.37
C ALA A 355 28.36 13.74 5.19
N ALA A 356 27.36 14.14 4.40
CA ALA A 356 26.20 13.30 4.11
C ALA A 356 26.59 12.01 3.35
N ALA A 357 27.52 12.09 2.40
CA ALA A 357 28.04 10.93 1.67
C ALA A 357 28.76 9.96 2.61
N ARG A 358 29.64 10.45 3.50
CA ARG A 358 30.31 9.59 4.51
C ARG A 358 29.30 8.90 5.43
N PHE A 359 28.22 9.58 5.81
CA PHE A 359 27.16 9.00 6.62
C PHE A 359 26.39 7.90 5.87
N LEU A 360 26.08 8.12 4.57
CA LEU A 360 25.50 7.11 3.71
C LEU A 360 26.42 5.88 3.59
N ASP A 361 27.71 6.08 3.30
CA ASP A 361 28.68 4.99 3.15
C ASP A 361 28.83 4.19 4.45
N ALA A 362 28.92 4.86 5.60
CA ALA A 362 28.97 4.21 6.91
C ALA A 362 27.69 3.40 7.20
N THR A 363 26.53 3.93 6.83
CA THR A 363 25.23 3.25 7.01
C THR A 363 25.13 2.00 6.13
N LEU A 364 25.61 2.06 4.88
CA LEU A 364 25.67 0.91 3.98
C LEU A 364 26.68 -0.13 4.45
N ALA A 365 27.85 0.30 4.93
CA ALA A 365 28.87 -0.58 5.49
C ALA A 365 28.39 -1.31 6.76
N ALA A 366 27.50 -0.69 7.54
CA ALA A 366 26.80 -1.33 8.66
C ALA A 366 25.70 -2.33 8.24
N GLY A 367 25.43 -2.44 6.93
CA GLY A 367 24.49 -3.40 6.34
C GLY A 367 23.04 -2.90 6.23
N HIS A 368 22.79 -1.61 6.46
CA HIS A 368 21.45 -1.01 6.31
C HIS A 368 21.17 -0.60 4.85
N GLU A 369 19.92 -0.22 4.53
CA GLU A 369 19.50 0.00 3.13
C GLU A 369 20.01 1.32 2.52
N GLY A 370 20.44 2.28 3.34
CA GLY A 370 20.85 3.63 2.91
C GLY A 370 20.47 4.68 3.93
N VAL A 371 20.03 5.86 3.50
CA VAL A 371 19.63 6.95 4.41
C VAL A 371 18.27 7.55 4.04
N MET A 372 17.58 8.05 5.06
CA MET A 372 16.40 8.90 4.94
C MET A 372 16.86 10.34 5.13
N ALA A 373 16.61 11.21 4.16
CA ALA A 373 16.78 12.64 4.30
C ALA A 373 15.44 13.29 4.67
N LYS A 374 15.41 14.09 5.73
CA LYS A 374 14.24 14.82 6.21
C LYS A 374 14.51 16.32 6.22
N ALA A 375 13.58 17.09 5.67
CA ALA A 375 13.58 18.55 5.74
C ALA A 375 13.35 19.01 7.20
N PRO A 376 14.24 19.84 7.79
CA PRO A 376 14.13 20.25 9.19
C PRO A 376 12.79 20.90 9.55
N GLY A 377 12.29 21.78 8.69
CA GLY A 377 11.05 22.52 8.90
C GLY A 377 9.77 21.79 8.52
N ALA A 378 9.85 20.56 7.98
CA ALA A 378 8.66 19.88 7.46
C ALA A 378 7.79 19.30 8.60
N PRO A 379 6.46 19.47 8.52
CA PRO A 379 5.52 18.77 9.40
C PRO A 379 5.41 17.30 9.01
N TYR A 380 4.76 16.51 9.87
CA TYR A 380 4.43 15.13 9.57
C TYR A 380 3.18 15.04 8.69
N LEU A 381 3.35 14.60 7.45
CA LEU A 381 2.27 14.48 6.47
C LEU A 381 1.81 13.02 6.35
N ALA A 382 1.01 12.56 7.31
CA ALA A 382 0.53 11.19 7.34
C ALA A 382 -0.20 10.76 6.05
N GLY A 383 0.07 9.53 5.60
CA GLY A 383 -0.44 8.97 4.36
C GLY A 383 0.06 9.63 3.07
N ARG A 384 0.84 10.71 3.14
CA ARG A 384 1.33 11.44 1.96
C ARG A 384 2.77 11.08 1.61
N ARG A 385 3.07 11.21 0.33
CA ARG A 385 4.42 11.13 -0.21
C ARG A 385 4.91 12.52 -0.65
N GLY A 386 5.35 13.32 0.32
CA GLY A 386 5.87 14.67 0.11
C GLY A 386 7.39 14.71 -0.11
N ALA A 387 7.91 15.87 -0.51
CA ALA A 387 9.35 16.10 -0.63
C ALA A 387 10.05 16.25 0.74
N GLY A 388 9.30 16.48 1.82
CA GLY A 388 9.87 16.62 3.16
C GLY A 388 10.63 15.39 3.66
N TRP A 389 10.30 14.19 3.15
CA TRP A 389 11.08 12.96 3.38
C TRP A 389 11.53 12.37 2.04
N LEU A 390 12.83 12.16 1.90
CA LEU A 390 13.48 11.54 0.75
C LEU A 390 14.21 10.29 1.21
N LYS A 391 14.16 9.22 0.43
CA LYS A 391 14.97 8.03 0.64
C LYS A 391 16.09 7.98 -0.38
N LEU A 392 17.27 7.63 0.10
CA LEU A 392 18.47 7.46 -0.68
C LEU A 392 18.99 6.06 -0.42
N LYS A 393 19.05 5.26 -1.47
CA LYS A 393 19.58 3.91 -1.41
C LYS A 393 20.27 3.60 -2.73
N PRO A 394 21.30 2.75 -2.72
CA PRO A 394 21.86 2.20 -3.95
C PRO A 394 20.75 1.58 -4.80
N VAL A 395 20.80 1.85 -6.10
CA VAL A 395 19.99 1.13 -7.08
C VAL A 395 20.90 0.11 -7.71
N HIS A 396 20.70 -1.16 -7.39
CA HIS A 396 21.37 -2.25 -8.10
C HIS A 396 20.61 -2.51 -9.39
N THR A 397 21.33 -2.63 -10.50
CA THR A 397 20.77 -3.05 -11.77
C THR A 397 21.40 -4.36 -12.20
N LEU A 398 20.60 -5.16 -12.90
CA LEU A 398 21.04 -6.36 -13.60
C LEU A 398 20.51 -6.30 -15.03
N ASP A 399 21.33 -6.65 -16.00
CA ASP A 399 20.92 -6.87 -17.38
C ASP A 399 20.48 -8.32 -17.55
N LEU A 400 19.18 -8.55 -17.76
CA LEU A 400 18.59 -9.90 -17.80
C LEU A 400 17.89 -10.15 -19.13
N VAL A 401 17.68 -11.42 -19.49
CA VAL A 401 17.02 -11.80 -20.74
C VAL A 401 15.53 -12.03 -20.49
N VAL A 402 14.69 -11.57 -21.42
CA VAL A 402 13.25 -11.88 -21.39
C VAL A 402 13.00 -13.27 -21.98
N LEU A 403 12.43 -14.16 -21.17
CA LEU A 403 12.17 -15.56 -21.52
C LEU A 403 10.72 -15.80 -21.99
N ALA A 404 9.78 -15.07 -21.40
CA ALA A 404 8.36 -15.16 -21.68
C ALA A 404 7.65 -13.89 -21.20
N VAL A 405 6.42 -13.67 -21.66
CA VAL A 405 5.62 -12.50 -21.30
C VAL A 405 4.16 -12.86 -21.14
N GLU A 406 3.53 -12.39 -20.06
CA GLU A 406 2.11 -12.66 -19.81
C GLU A 406 1.21 -11.54 -20.38
N TRP A 407 0.08 -11.94 -20.97
CA TRP A 407 -0.97 -11.00 -21.34
C TRP A 407 -1.51 -10.26 -20.11
N GLY A 408 -1.63 -8.95 -20.25
CA GLY A 408 -2.13 -8.08 -19.20
C GLY A 408 -3.61 -8.28 -18.90
N SER A 409 -4.00 -7.92 -17.69
CA SER A 409 -5.39 -7.90 -17.25
C SER A 409 -5.87 -6.46 -16.99
N GLY A 410 -7.18 -6.26 -16.85
CA GLY A 410 -7.78 -4.95 -16.59
C GLY A 410 -7.42 -3.92 -17.68
N ARG A 411 -6.86 -2.77 -17.28
CA ARG A 411 -6.44 -1.69 -18.20
C ARG A 411 -5.32 -2.08 -19.18
N ARG A 412 -4.65 -3.22 -18.97
CA ARG A 412 -3.60 -3.76 -19.85
C ARG A 412 -4.09 -4.97 -20.65
N ARG A 413 -5.39 -5.27 -20.65
CA ARG A 413 -5.96 -6.30 -21.51
C ARG A 413 -5.60 -6.01 -22.97
N GLY A 414 -5.11 -7.04 -23.67
CA GLY A 414 -4.61 -6.90 -25.04
C GLY A 414 -3.20 -6.34 -25.15
N LYS A 415 -2.43 -6.28 -24.05
CA LYS A 415 -1.01 -5.90 -24.05
C LYS A 415 -0.16 -6.97 -23.34
N LEU A 416 0.99 -7.32 -23.89
CA LEU A 416 1.98 -8.16 -23.21
C LEU A 416 2.69 -7.31 -22.15
N SER A 417 2.62 -7.69 -20.87
CA SER A 417 2.94 -6.74 -19.78
C SER A 417 3.75 -7.27 -18.59
N ASN A 418 3.78 -8.58 -18.33
CA ASN A 418 4.55 -9.14 -17.22
C ASN A 418 5.66 -10.03 -17.77
N ILE A 419 6.89 -9.55 -17.75
CA ILE A 419 8.05 -10.22 -18.35
C ILE A 419 8.68 -11.21 -17.36
N HIS A 420 9.09 -12.36 -17.87
CA HIS A 420 9.83 -13.41 -17.16
C HIS A 420 11.33 -13.17 -17.41
N LEU A 421 12.10 -13.07 -16.33
CA LEU A 421 13.50 -12.61 -16.37
C LEU A 421 14.45 -13.79 -16.14
N GLY A 422 15.39 -13.97 -17.06
CA GLY A 422 16.44 -14.99 -17.04
C GLY A 422 17.83 -14.41 -16.85
N ALA A 423 18.58 -14.97 -15.90
CA ALA A 423 20.02 -14.74 -15.78
C ALA A 423 20.78 -15.85 -16.52
N ARG A 424 21.92 -15.53 -17.14
CA ARG A 424 22.69 -16.55 -17.87
C ARG A 424 23.36 -17.53 -16.90
N ASP A 425 23.26 -18.82 -17.18
CA ASP A 425 24.08 -19.83 -16.54
C ASP A 425 25.45 -19.87 -17.25
N PRO A 426 26.57 -19.56 -16.57
CA PRO A 426 27.88 -19.59 -17.20
C PRO A 426 28.33 -21.01 -17.58
N ALA A 427 27.78 -22.07 -16.97
CA ALA A 427 28.17 -23.45 -17.25
C ALA A 427 27.48 -24.03 -18.48
N THR A 428 26.19 -23.71 -18.68
CA THR A 428 25.39 -24.27 -19.79
C THR A 428 25.13 -23.27 -20.91
N GLY A 429 25.26 -21.97 -20.63
CA GLY A 429 24.82 -20.90 -21.54
C GLY A 429 23.31 -20.70 -21.57
N GLU A 430 22.53 -21.54 -20.88
CA GLU A 430 21.08 -21.40 -20.77
C GLU A 430 20.67 -20.26 -19.83
N PHE A 431 19.39 -19.93 -19.78
CA PHE A 431 18.87 -18.87 -18.94
C PHE A 431 18.06 -19.42 -17.76
N VAL A 432 18.52 -19.11 -16.55
CA VAL A 432 17.84 -19.47 -15.30
C VAL A 432 16.86 -18.37 -14.94
N MET A 433 15.57 -18.70 -14.89
CA MET A 433 14.54 -17.75 -14.50
C MET A 433 14.75 -17.31 -13.03
N VAL A 434 14.85 -16.01 -12.80
CA VAL A 434 15.10 -15.40 -11.47
C VAL A 434 13.96 -14.48 -11.01
N GLY A 435 12.92 -14.30 -11.81
CA GLY A 435 11.76 -13.50 -11.40
C GLY A 435 10.84 -13.12 -12.54
N LYS A 436 9.81 -12.34 -12.19
CA LYS A 436 8.95 -11.66 -13.17
C LYS A 436 8.60 -10.26 -12.71
N THR A 437 8.41 -9.33 -13.64
CA THR A 437 7.99 -7.96 -13.32
C THR A 437 7.11 -7.33 -14.40
N PHE A 438 6.25 -6.41 -13.95
CA PHE A 438 5.38 -5.58 -14.78
C PHE A 438 5.51 -4.08 -14.45
N LYS A 439 6.49 -3.73 -13.60
CA LYS A 439 6.71 -2.38 -13.05
C LYS A 439 7.80 -1.66 -13.83
N GLY A 440 7.73 -0.32 -13.87
CA GLY A 440 8.71 0.54 -14.56
C GLY A 440 8.35 0.87 -16.01
N MET A 441 7.24 0.35 -16.53
CA MET A 441 6.87 0.52 -17.94
C MET A 441 5.87 1.66 -18.15
N THR A 442 6.13 2.48 -19.17
CA THR A 442 5.18 3.49 -19.69
C THR A 442 4.16 2.86 -20.64
N GLY A 443 3.12 3.61 -21.02
CA GLY A 443 2.15 3.14 -22.04
C GLY A 443 2.83 2.84 -23.37
N ALA A 444 3.67 3.77 -23.86
CA ALA A 444 4.44 3.59 -25.08
C ALA A 444 5.38 2.37 -25.02
N MET A 445 6.02 2.13 -23.87
CA MET A 445 6.85 0.95 -23.67
C MET A 445 6.02 -0.35 -23.75
N LEU A 446 4.81 -0.39 -23.20
CA LEU A 446 3.92 -1.55 -23.29
C LEU A 446 3.44 -1.81 -24.73
N ASP A 447 3.20 -0.75 -25.51
CA ASP A 447 2.81 -0.87 -26.91
C ASP A 447 3.96 -1.45 -27.74
N TRP A 448 5.16 -0.88 -27.62
CA TRP A 448 6.37 -1.41 -28.25
C TRP A 448 6.63 -2.87 -27.84
N GLN A 449 6.56 -3.15 -26.55
CA GLN A 449 6.76 -4.47 -25.97
C GLN A 449 5.81 -5.50 -26.55
N THR A 450 4.54 -5.13 -26.74
CA THR A 450 3.53 -6.02 -27.30
C THR A 450 3.86 -6.38 -28.75
N ALA A 451 4.27 -5.40 -29.57
CA ALA A 451 4.71 -5.66 -30.93
C ALA A 451 5.97 -6.54 -30.96
N ARG A 452 7.03 -6.13 -30.24
CA ARG A 452 8.32 -6.81 -30.23
C ARG A 452 8.21 -8.27 -29.77
N PHE A 453 7.51 -8.54 -28.68
CA PHE A 453 7.40 -9.90 -28.17
C PHE A 453 6.43 -10.77 -28.95
N SER A 454 5.53 -10.18 -29.74
CA SER A 454 4.76 -10.95 -30.73
C SER A 454 5.67 -11.46 -31.87
N GLU A 455 6.67 -10.68 -32.31
CA GLU A 455 7.67 -11.12 -33.30
C GLU A 455 8.62 -12.20 -32.76
N LEU A 456 8.93 -12.12 -31.47
CA LEU A 456 9.80 -13.07 -30.79
C LEU A 456 9.06 -14.31 -30.28
N ALA A 457 7.73 -14.35 -30.36
CA ALA A 457 6.92 -15.44 -29.83
C ALA A 457 7.34 -16.79 -30.42
N VAL A 458 7.35 -17.81 -29.56
CA VAL A 458 7.60 -19.21 -29.92
C VAL A 458 6.38 -20.02 -29.52
N GLY A 459 5.73 -20.64 -30.51
CA GLY A 459 4.51 -21.42 -30.31
C GLY A 459 3.23 -20.57 -30.40
N ALA A 460 2.18 -21.01 -29.71
CA ALA A 460 0.86 -20.38 -29.75
C ALA A 460 0.85 -19.06 -28.98
N ALA A 461 0.57 -17.94 -29.66
CA ALA A 461 0.61 -16.60 -29.08
C ALA A 461 -0.67 -16.19 -28.32
N ASP A 462 -1.71 -17.01 -28.39
CA ASP A 462 -3.00 -16.83 -27.71
C ASP A 462 -3.03 -17.44 -26.29
N GLU A 463 -1.98 -18.16 -25.90
CA GLU A 463 -1.79 -18.59 -24.52
C GLU A 463 -1.54 -17.40 -23.58
N TYR A 464 -1.97 -17.53 -22.31
CA TYR A 464 -1.81 -16.46 -21.32
C TYR A 464 -0.34 -16.08 -21.11
N VAL A 465 0.56 -17.06 -21.18
CA VAL A 465 2.02 -16.87 -21.12
C VAL A 465 2.58 -17.12 -22.50
N VAL A 466 3.13 -16.09 -23.12
CA VAL A 466 3.76 -16.18 -24.45
C VAL A 466 5.26 -16.39 -24.25
N ASN A 467 5.75 -17.59 -24.54
CA ASN A 467 7.19 -17.85 -24.57
C ASN A 467 7.83 -17.10 -25.74
N VAL A 468 9.02 -16.55 -25.54
CA VAL A 468 9.72 -15.78 -26.57
C VAL A 468 11.13 -16.34 -26.79
N ARG A 469 11.68 -16.13 -27.98
CA ARG A 469 13.11 -16.39 -28.22
C ARG A 469 13.91 -15.51 -27.25
N PRO A 470 14.92 -16.06 -26.54
CA PRO A 470 15.64 -15.34 -25.48
C PRO A 470 16.67 -14.38 -26.09
N GLU A 471 16.19 -13.36 -26.81
CA GLU A 471 16.97 -12.39 -27.56
C GLU A 471 17.01 -11.02 -26.87
N GLN A 472 15.89 -10.62 -26.24
CA GLN A 472 15.75 -9.28 -25.71
C GLN A 472 16.38 -9.17 -24.32
N VAL A 473 17.43 -8.36 -24.20
CA VAL A 473 18.01 -7.95 -22.91
C VAL A 473 17.27 -6.74 -22.36
N VAL A 474 17.08 -6.72 -21.05
CA VAL A 474 16.41 -5.66 -20.30
C VAL A 474 17.19 -5.34 -19.03
N GLU A 475 17.41 -4.05 -18.79
CA GLU A 475 18.03 -3.55 -17.57
C GLU A 475 16.97 -3.47 -16.47
N ILE A 476 17.22 -4.18 -15.36
CA ILE A 476 16.29 -4.33 -14.25
C ILE A 476 16.89 -3.73 -12.99
N ALA A 477 16.26 -2.69 -12.46
CA ALA A 477 16.54 -2.18 -11.13
C ALA A 477 15.88 -3.08 -10.07
N LEU A 478 16.63 -3.42 -9.01
CA LEU A 478 16.14 -4.23 -7.90
C LEU A 478 16.52 -3.63 -6.54
N ASP A 479 15.72 -3.99 -5.54
CA ASP A 479 15.99 -3.62 -4.14
C ASP A 479 16.92 -4.66 -3.47
N GLY A 480 17.06 -5.86 -4.04
CA GLY A 480 17.89 -6.95 -3.52
C GLY A 480 17.40 -8.32 -4.01
N VAL A 481 18.03 -9.39 -3.51
CA VAL A 481 17.71 -10.77 -3.87
C VAL A 481 17.24 -11.56 -2.65
N GLN A 482 16.39 -12.57 -2.85
CA GLN A 482 15.91 -13.45 -1.77
C GLN A 482 15.89 -14.91 -2.18
N LYS A 483 16.00 -15.82 -1.20
CA LYS A 483 15.80 -17.25 -1.41
C LYS A 483 14.36 -17.54 -1.82
N SER A 484 14.17 -18.41 -2.80
CA SER A 484 12.87 -18.80 -3.33
C SER A 484 12.90 -20.22 -3.87
N SER A 485 12.00 -21.08 -3.40
CA SER A 485 11.78 -22.42 -3.98
C SER A 485 10.98 -22.39 -5.29
N ARG A 486 10.40 -21.24 -5.65
CA ARG A 486 9.56 -21.08 -6.84
C ARG A 486 10.36 -21.05 -8.15
N TYR A 487 11.62 -20.63 -8.08
CA TYR A 487 12.45 -20.39 -9.26
C TYR A 487 13.61 -21.39 -9.29
N PRO A 488 13.98 -21.90 -10.48
CA PRO A 488 15.03 -22.93 -10.62
C PRO A 488 16.37 -22.53 -9.99
N GLY A 489 16.72 -21.24 -10.02
CA GLY A 489 17.95 -20.72 -9.43
C GLY A 489 17.95 -20.64 -7.89
N GLY A 490 16.87 -21.05 -7.22
CA GLY A 490 16.73 -20.97 -5.76
C GLY A 490 16.60 -19.55 -5.21
N LEU A 491 16.51 -18.55 -6.10
CA LEU A 491 16.53 -17.12 -5.80
C LEU A 491 15.42 -16.37 -6.55
N ALA A 492 15.02 -15.22 -6.02
CA ALA A 492 14.06 -14.30 -6.63
C ALA A 492 14.52 -12.85 -6.49
N LEU A 493 14.32 -12.04 -7.53
CA LEU A 493 14.53 -10.60 -7.46
C LEU A 493 13.46 -9.91 -6.61
N ARG A 494 13.85 -9.01 -5.69
CA ARG A 494 12.93 -8.18 -4.90
C ARG A 494 12.71 -6.82 -5.55
N PHE A 495 11.43 -6.45 -5.68
CA PHE A 495 10.99 -5.16 -6.22
C PHE A 495 11.58 -4.79 -7.60
N ALA A 496 11.83 -5.80 -8.43
CA ALA A 496 12.32 -5.65 -9.80
C ALA A 496 11.47 -4.65 -10.61
N ARG A 497 12.12 -3.73 -11.32
CA ARG A 497 11.51 -2.73 -12.20
C ARG A 497 12.31 -2.63 -13.47
N VAL A 498 11.61 -2.53 -14.60
CA VAL A 498 12.24 -2.22 -15.88
C VAL A 498 12.78 -0.80 -15.83
N VAL A 499 14.07 -0.66 -16.12
CA VAL A 499 14.72 0.64 -16.36
C VAL A 499 14.59 0.97 -17.85
N ARG A 500 15.11 0.09 -18.70
CA ARG A 500 15.07 0.20 -20.16
C ARG A 500 15.34 -1.15 -20.82
N TYR A 501 14.96 -1.27 -22.09
CA TYR A 501 15.44 -2.35 -22.94
C TYR A 501 16.86 -2.03 -23.43
N ARG A 502 17.70 -3.06 -23.54
CA ARG A 502 19.12 -2.95 -23.89
C ARG A 502 19.33 -3.39 -25.32
N ASP A 503 19.14 -2.47 -26.25
CA ASP A 503 19.40 -2.72 -27.68
C ASP A 503 20.91 -2.78 -27.98
N ASP A 504 21.73 -2.35 -27.02
CA ASP A 504 23.18 -2.36 -27.05
C ASP A 504 23.81 -3.66 -26.51
N LYS A 505 23.01 -4.63 -26.02
CA LYS A 505 23.52 -5.89 -25.45
C LYS A 505 22.80 -7.11 -26.02
N GLY A 506 23.58 -8.13 -26.35
CA GLY A 506 23.07 -9.46 -26.70
C GLY A 506 22.82 -10.35 -25.48
N PRO A 507 22.08 -11.47 -25.61
CA PRO A 507 21.81 -12.41 -24.52
C PRO A 507 23.06 -13.01 -23.85
N ALA A 508 24.14 -13.17 -24.63
CA ALA A 508 25.43 -13.64 -24.14
C ALA A 508 26.14 -12.63 -23.22
N GLU A 509 25.69 -11.38 -23.18
CA GLU A 509 26.23 -10.29 -22.35
C GLU A 509 25.34 -9.97 -21.13
N ALA A 510 24.24 -10.71 -20.95
CA ALA A 510 23.40 -10.60 -19.76
C ALA A 510 24.19 -10.93 -18.48
N ASP A 511 23.70 -10.51 -17.32
CA ASP A 511 24.27 -10.90 -16.05
C ASP A 511 24.02 -12.38 -15.76
N THR A 512 24.96 -12.99 -15.04
CA THR A 512 24.93 -14.42 -14.74
C THR A 512 24.13 -14.70 -13.48
N ILE A 513 23.72 -15.96 -13.31
CA ILE A 513 23.11 -16.42 -12.04
C ILE A 513 24.04 -16.20 -10.84
N ASP A 514 25.36 -16.21 -11.06
CA ASP A 514 26.34 -15.91 -10.01
C ASP A 514 26.38 -14.42 -9.64
N ALA A 515 26.20 -13.52 -10.61
CA ALA A 515 26.01 -12.09 -10.33
C ALA A 515 24.74 -11.85 -9.50
N VAL A 516 23.66 -12.61 -9.78
CA VAL A 516 22.44 -12.58 -8.96
C VAL A 516 22.71 -13.11 -7.55
N ARG A 517 23.48 -14.20 -7.41
CA ARG A 517 23.87 -14.76 -6.10
C ARG A 517 24.75 -13.82 -5.29
N ALA A 518 25.63 -13.05 -5.93
CA ALA A 518 26.48 -12.08 -5.25
C ALA A 518 25.69 -10.94 -4.59
N LEU A 519 24.46 -10.68 -5.08
CA LEU A 519 23.52 -9.71 -4.50
C LEU A 519 22.61 -10.32 -3.41
N TYR A 520 22.73 -11.63 -3.15
CA TYR A 520 22.11 -12.30 -2.00
C TYR A 520 23.12 -12.36 -0.86
#